data_AF-A0A1Y4W6D0-F1
#
_entry.id   AF-A0A1Y4W6D0-F1
#
_cell.length_a   1.000
_cell.length_b   1.000
_cell.length_c   1.000
_cell.angle_alpha   90.00
_cell.angle_beta   90.00
_cell.angle_gamma   90.00
#
_symmetry.space_group_name_H-M   'P 1'
#
loop_
_entity.id
_entity.type
_entity.pdbx_description
1 polymer ?
#
loop_
_entity_poly.entity_id
_entity_poly.type
_entity_poly.pdbx_seq_one_letter_code
_entity_poly.pdbx_strand_id
1 'polypeptide(L)'
;MFKNNKIIKLLTAAAFTVVGIGTVNTISNTSTVQASSFHYLRKDHKLVTLGYGENLPIRIYQNGKHIYANDDPKDPDNYTDNDTTDVNLIKTHGWKYINGIKYYKLYNYYEDSKTFSAYIPAKYFTKKYNDMSYLTVYRVNSKIKALSDDMDNTDDGMWYGKGDIILVNNFSLWNHDKYVDTISPMQDGKHNADGWFTPQEANFGGELTHEDFKNHCSKASANTKFLLNHGEDWYTNSSLARGGMYHKGHFYKVYSR
;
A
#
# COMPACT_ATOMS: atom_id res chain seq x y z
N MET A 1 -16.00 58.97 25.52
CA MET A 1 -17.00 58.51 24.54
C MET A 1 -16.34 58.52 23.16
N PHE A 2 -16.15 57.33 22.54
CA PHE A 2 -15.64 57.08 21.17
C PHE A 2 -14.18 57.55 20.87
N LYS A 3 -13.29 56.87 20.13
CA LYS A 3 -13.32 55.69 19.25
C LYS A 3 -11.86 55.24 18.97
N ASN A 4 -11.66 53.92 18.84
CA ASN A 4 -10.65 53.16 18.08
C ASN A 4 -9.37 53.85 17.57
N ASN A 5 -8.20 53.23 17.80
CA ASN A 5 -7.32 52.83 16.69
C ASN A 5 -6.27 51.76 17.06
N LYS A 6 -6.45 50.60 16.41
CA LYS A 6 -5.51 49.56 15.98
C LYS A 6 -4.07 49.62 16.49
N ILE A 7 -3.69 48.58 17.23
CA ILE A 7 -2.31 48.16 17.50
C ILE A 7 -1.62 47.84 16.17
N ILE A 8 -0.61 48.63 15.83
CA ILE A 8 0.30 48.43 14.70
C ILE A 8 1.19 47.21 15.03
N LYS A 9 0.92 46.06 14.41
CA LYS A 9 1.88 44.96 14.36
C LYS A 9 2.88 45.24 13.25
N LEU A 10 4.06 45.70 13.65
CA LEU A 10 5.23 45.85 12.80
C LEU A 10 5.74 44.45 12.43
N LEU A 11 5.47 43.98 11.21
CA LEU A 11 6.18 42.82 10.65
C LEU A 11 7.53 43.29 10.12
N THR A 12 8.59 42.79 10.73
CA THR A 12 9.97 42.95 10.27
C THR A 12 10.15 42.15 8.98
N ALA A 13 10.14 42.84 7.84
CA ALA A 13 10.56 42.27 6.55
C ALA A 13 12.10 42.28 6.50
N ALA A 14 12.71 41.10 6.47
CA ALA A 14 14.13 40.98 6.15
C ALA A 14 14.32 41.17 4.64
N ALA A 15 15.02 42.24 4.27
CA ALA A 15 15.45 42.51 2.91
C ALA A 15 16.54 41.51 2.50
N PHE A 16 16.34 40.79 1.39
CA PHE A 16 17.42 40.12 0.70
C PHE A 16 17.97 41.08 -0.37
N THR A 17 19.25 41.39 -0.20
CA THR A 17 20.10 42.19 -1.09
C THR A 17 20.07 41.66 -2.52
N VAL A 18 19.62 42.52 -3.42
CA VAL A 18 19.79 42.41 -4.87
C VAL A 18 21.27 42.60 -5.20
N VAL A 19 21.91 41.56 -5.73
CA VAL A 19 23.16 41.72 -6.50
C VAL A 19 22.77 41.62 -7.96
N GLY A 20 22.81 42.76 -8.65
CA GLY A 20 22.41 42.86 -10.05
C GLY A 20 23.43 42.20 -10.98
N ILE A 21 22.92 41.69 -12.11
CA ILE A 21 23.60 41.64 -13.41
C ILE A 21 22.51 41.63 -14.49
N GLY A 22 22.63 42.58 -15.43
CA GLY A 22 22.35 42.42 -16.85
C GLY A 22 20.91 42.18 -17.31
N THR A 23 20.29 43.23 -17.86
CA THR A 23 19.17 43.11 -18.80
C THR A 23 19.59 42.32 -20.04
N VAL A 24 19.07 41.12 -20.24
CA VAL A 24 18.85 40.52 -21.56
C VAL A 24 17.47 39.86 -21.56
N ASN A 25 16.56 40.45 -22.33
CA ASN A 25 15.30 39.82 -22.72
C ASN A 25 15.62 38.63 -23.64
N THR A 26 15.39 37.43 -23.12
CA THR A 26 15.12 36.26 -23.94
C THR A 26 13.96 35.52 -23.30
N ILE A 27 12.79 35.66 -23.92
CA ILE A 27 11.64 34.78 -23.67
C ILE A 27 12.11 33.38 -24.06
N SER A 28 12.48 32.58 -23.07
CA SER A 28 12.64 31.14 -23.22
C SER A 28 11.69 30.50 -22.21
N ASN A 29 10.78 29.66 -22.70
CA ASN A 29 9.99 28.76 -21.87
C ASN A 29 10.90 27.66 -21.30
N THR A 30 11.89 28.06 -20.50
CA THR A 30 12.61 27.13 -19.64
C THR A 30 11.81 27.04 -18.36
N SER A 31 11.10 25.93 -18.17
CA SER A 31 10.58 25.57 -16.85
C SER A 31 11.78 25.53 -15.91
N THR A 32 12.00 26.60 -15.16
CA THR A 32 13.02 26.66 -14.12
C THR A 32 12.58 25.68 -13.04
N VAL A 33 13.03 24.43 -13.16
CA VAL A 33 12.88 23.42 -12.12
C VAL A 33 13.61 23.99 -10.91
N GLN A 34 12.84 24.49 -9.94
CA GLN A 34 13.38 24.95 -8.68
C GLN A 34 14.14 23.77 -8.05
N ALA A 35 15.47 23.88 -7.99
CA ALA A 35 16.32 22.87 -7.40
C ALA A 35 15.93 22.72 -5.92
N SER A 36 15.15 21.69 -5.59
CA SER A 36 14.82 21.40 -4.21
C SER A 36 15.96 20.65 -3.56
N SER A 37 16.40 21.13 -2.40
CA SER A 37 17.34 20.42 -1.56
C SER A 37 16.76 19.08 -1.11
N PHE A 38 17.61 18.06 -1.07
CA PHE A 38 17.26 16.79 -0.43
C PHE A 38 17.41 16.93 1.09
N HIS A 39 16.43 16.41 1.83
CA HIS A 39 16.38 16.44 3.29
C HIS A 39 16.40 15.03 3.84
N TYR A 40 17.44 14.68 4.59
CA TYR A 40 17.53 13.40 5.29
C TYR A 40 16.51 13.33 6.43
N LEU A 41 15.87 12.17 6.63
CA LEU A 41 15.01 11.92 7.79
C LEU A 41 15.80 11.80 9.08
N ARG A 42 17.04 11.30 8.98
CA ARG A 42 17.95 11.09 10.10
C ARG A 42 19.28 11.80 9.85
N LYS A 43 19.85 12.39 10.90
CA LYS A 43 21.16 13.05 10.84
C LYS A 43 22.32 12.11 10.52
N ASP A 44 22.19 10.83 10.87
CA ASP A 44 23.17 9.78 10.57
C ASP A 44 22.99 9.15 9.17
N HIS A 45 22.09 9.72 8.36
CA HIS A 45 21.78 9.31 6.99
C HIS A 45 21.37 7.84 6.85
N LYS A 46 21.00 7.15 7.93
CA LYS A 46 20.54 5.75 7.85
C LYS A 46 19.17 5.64 7.20
N LEU A 47 18.92 4.47 6.60
CA LEU A 47 17.62 4.13 6.03
C LEU A 47 16.53 4.08 7.10
N VAL A 48 15.34 4.47 6.69
CA VAL A 48 14.10 4.35 7.44
C VAL A 48 13.12 3.53 6.61
N THR A 49 12.59 2.45 7.20
CA THR A 49 11.48 1.70 6.63
C THR A 49 10.19 2.47 6.83
N LEU A 50 9.48 2.75 5.74
CA LEU A 50 8.16 3.38 5.78
C LEU A 50 7.06 2.33 5.98
N GLY A 51 7.17 1.18 5.33
CA GLY A 51 6.18 0.10 5.35
C GLY A 51 6.15 -0.67 4.02
N TYR A 52 5.06 -1.40 3.78
CA TYR A 52 4.73 -1.97 2.47
C TYR A 52 3.94 -0.96 1.64
N GLY A 53 4.19 -0.89 0.33
CA GLY A 53 3.35 -0.13 -0.58
C GLY A 53 2.81 -1.01 -1.68
N GLU A 54 1.50 -0.91 -1.90
CA GLU A 54 0.75 -1.62 -2.92
C GLU A 54 0.12 -0.58 -3.84
N ASN A 55 0.35 -0.72 -5.15
CA ASN A 55 -0.21 0.16 -6.18
C ASN A 55 0.02 1.67 -5.97
N LEU A 56 1.10 2.06 -5.29
CA LEU A 56 1.44 3.45 -5.04
C LEU A 56 2.16 4.03 -6.27
N PRO A 57 1.75 5.20 -6.80
CA PRO A 57 2.38 5.73 -8.00
C PRO A 57 3.80 6.21 -7.73
N ILE A 58 4.69 5.78 -8.61
CA ILE A 58 6.12 6.05 -8.60
C ILE A 58 6.41 7.08 -9.69
N ARG A 59 7.22 8.05 -9.32
CA ARG A 59 7.75 9.04 -10.26
C ARG A 59 9.19 8.66 -10.60
N ILE A 60 9.38 8.21 -11.83
CA ILE A 60 10.66 7.70 -12.32
C ILE A 60 11.45 8.83 -12.98
N TYR A 61 12.74 8.89 -12.66
CA TYR A 61 13.68 9.80 -13.30
C TYR A 61 14.87 9.01 -13.83
N GLN A 62 15.22 9.23 -15.09
CA GLN A 62 16.44 8.73 -15.69
C GLN A 62 17.37 9.91 -15.99
N ASN A 63 18.59 9.88 -15.46
CA ASN A 63 19.57 10.97 -15.60
C ASN A 63 18.98 12.36 -15.25
N GLY A 64 18.12 12.41 -14.23
CA GLY A 64 17.47 13.64 -13.76
C GLY A 64 16.26 14.11 -14.60
N LYS A 65 15.90 13.41 -15.68
CA LYS A 65 14.69 13.69 -16.48
C LYS A 65 13.55 12.76 -16.11
N HIS A 66 12.35 13.29 -15.99
CA HIS A 66 11.16 12.50 -15.71
C HIS A 66 10.81 11.63 -16.92
N ILE A 67 10.52 10.35 -16.67
CA ILE A 67 10.11 9.38 -17.68
C ILE A 67 8.90 8.57 -17.18
N TYR A 68 8.20 7.92 -18.10
CA TYR A 68 7.26 6.85 -17.79
C TYR A 68 7.87 5.52 -18.20
N ALA A 69 7.58 4.45 -17.47
CA ALA A 69 7.97 3.11 -17.87
C ALA A 69 7.40 2.79 -19.26
N ASN A 70 8.23 2.16 -20.11
CA ASN A 70 7.90 1.81 -21.49
C ASN A 70 7.31 2.97 -22.33
N ASP A 71 7.64 4.21 -21.98
CA ASP A 71 7.07 5.44 -22.56
C ASP A 71 5.52 5.53 -22.48
N ASP A 72 4.87 4.74 -21.62
CA ASP A 72 3.43 4.74 -21.40
C ASP A 72 3.07 5.23 -19.98
N PRO A 73 2.34 6.35 -19.83
CA PRO A 73 1.91 6.84 -18.51
C PRO A 73 0.93 5.92 -17.77
N LYS A 74 0.37 4.91 -18.45
CA LYS A 74 -0.52 3.90 -17.86
C LYS A 74 0.18 2.59 -17.53
N ASP A 75 1.46 2.47 -17.85
CA ASP A 75 2.20 1.24 -17.61
C ASP A 75 2.20 0.90 -16.10
N PRO A 76 1.92 -0.37 -15.73
CA PRO A 76 1.88 -0.81 -14.34
C PRO A 76 3.22 -0.62 -13.61
N ASP A 77 4.35 -0.60 -14.30
CA ASP A 77 5.68 -0.38 -13.70
C ASP A 77 5.88 1.05 -13.17
N ASN A 78 4.94 1.96 -13.46
CA ASN A 78 4.86 3.28 -12.83
C ASN A 78 4.23 3.22 -11.42
N TYR A 79 3.94 2.04 -10.87
CA TYR A 79 3.37 1.84 -9.55
C TYR A 79 4.23 0.87 -8.73
N THR A 80 4.05 0.87 -7.40
CA THR A 80 4.63 -0.19 -6.59
C THR A 80 3.93 -1.49 -6.89
N ASP A 81 4.72 -2.56 -7.00
CA ASP A 81 4.18 -3.89 -7.26
C ASP A 81 3.20 -4.32 -6.18
N ASN A 82 2.23 -5.14 -6.56
CA ASN A 82 1.32 -5.84 -5.66
C ASN A 82 1.83 -7.25 -5.33
N ASP A 83 2.96 -7.68 -5.91
CA ASP A 83 3.53 -8.97 -5.62
C ASP A 83 4.04 -9.04 -4.17
N THR A 84 3.42 -9.96 -3.43
CA THR A 84 3.69 -10.22 -2.01
C THR A 84 4.78 -11.26 -1.81
N THR A 85 5.28 -11.88 -2.88
CA THR A 85 6.28 -12.95 -2.81
C THR A 85 7.71 -12.43 -2.68
N ASP A 86 8.02 -11.27 -3.27
CA ASP A 86 9.32 -10.58 -3.12
C ASP A 86 9.16 -9.18 -2.50
N VAL A 87 8.95 -9.20 -1.18
CA VAL A 87 9.04 -8.13 -0.18
C VAL A 87 9.49 -6.71 -0.66
N ASN A 88 8.59 -5.94 -1.27
CA ASN A 88 8.81 -4.53 -1.61
C ASN A 88 8.68 -3.57 -0.40
N LEU A 89 9.50 -3.80 0.63
CA LEU A 89 9.60 -2.87 1.76
C LEU A 89 10.09 -1.50 1.28
N ILE A 90 9.22 -0.50 1.36
CA ILE A 90 9.55 0.87 1.01
C ILE A 90 10.50 1.44 2.07
N LYS A 91 11.73 1.74 1.63
CA LYS A 91 12.78 2.35 2.45
C LYS A 91 13.24 3.67 1.84
N THR A 92 13.60 4.62 2.70
CA THR A 92 14.09 5.92 2.26
C THR A 92 15.15 6.49 3.20
N HIS A 93 16.04 7.32 2.66
CA HIS A 93 16.92 8.19 3.46
C HIS A 93 16.25 9.52 3.82
N GLY A 94 15.25 9.96 3.06
CA GLY A 94 14.88 11.37 3.04
C GLY A 94 13.85 11.75 1.96
N TRP A 95 13.57 13.04 1.89
CA TRP A 95 12.55 13.61 1.02
C TRP A 95 13.05 14.87 0.31
N LYS A 96 12.37 15.26 -0.76
CA LYS A 96 12.54 16.58 -1.41
C LYS A 96 11.22 17.08 -1.97
N TYR A 97 11.14 18.35 -2.34
CA TYR A 97 9.98 18.90 -3.05
C TYR A 97 10.14 18.75 -4.56
N ILE A 98 9.12 18.34 -5.28
CA ILE A 98 9.11 18.34 -6.75
C ILE A 98 7.83 19.04 -7.17
N ASN A 99 7.96 20.18 -7.86
CA ASN A 99 6.83 21.03 -8.25
C ASN A 99 5.87 21.34 -7.08
N GLY A 100 6.43 21.71 -5.91
CA GLY A 100 5.67 22.06 -4.71
C GLY A 100 5.11 20.87 -3.91
N ILE A 101 5.24 19.63 -4.38
CA ILE A 101 4.77 18.43 -3.68
C ILE A 101 5.95 17.73 -3.00
N LYS A 102 5.77 17.27 -1.75
CA LYS A 102 6.80 16.52 -1.02
C LYS A 102 6.84 15.06 -1.49
N TYR A 103 8.03 14.57 -1.83
CA TYR A 103 8.27 13.18 -2.24
C TYR A 103 9.34 12.52 -1.37
N TYR A 104 9.17 11.24 -1.06
CA TYR A 104 10.24 10.38 -0.53
C TYR A 104 11.05 9.78 -1.69
N LYS A 105 12.37 9.71 -1.55
CA LYS A 105 13.24 9.00 -2.51
C LYS A 105 13.27 7.51 -2.14
N LEU A 106 12.88 6.63 -3.05
CA LEU A 106 12.95 5.19 -2.80
C LEU A 106 14.41 4.72 -2.91
N TYR A 107 14.82 3.86 -1.97
CA TYR A 107 16.16 3.29 -1.95
C TYR A 107 16.22 1.98 -2.75
N ASN A 108 17.20 1.86 -3.67
CA ASN A 108 17.42 0.67 -4.51
C ASN A 108 16.14 0.08 -5.14
N TYR A 109 15.23 0.94 -5.60
CA TYR A 109 13.97 0.48 -6.18
C TYR A 109 14.13 -0.05 -7.61
N TYR A 110 15.10 0.47 -8.37
CA TYR A 110 15.48 -0.07 -9.68
C TYR A 110 16.93 -0.56 -9.59
N GLU A 111 17.24 -1.65 -10.32
CA GLU A 111 18.56 -2.30 -10.30
C GLU A 111 19.70 -1.33 -10.63
N ASP A 112 19.51 -0.45 -11.63
CA ASP A 112 20.45 0.63 -11.96
C ASP A 112 20.09 1.97 -11.26
N SER A 113 20.24 1.98 -9.94
CA SER A 113 19.99 3.18 -9.11
C SER A 113 20.96 4.36 -9.36
N LYS A 114 22.02 4.17 -10.18
CA LYS A 114 22.94 5.24 -10.56
C LYS A 114 22.37 6.12 -11.66
N THR A 115 21.62 5.53 -12.58
CA THR A 115 20.96 6.24 -13.69
C THR A 115 19.49 6.54 -13.37
N PHE A 116 18.83 5.66 -12.62
CA PHE A 116 17.42 5.80 -12.24
C PHE A 116 17.23 6.30 -10.81
N SER A 117 16.19 7.10 -10.61
CA SER A 117 15.71 7.51 -9.30
C SER A 117 14.20 7.42 -9.23
N ALA A 118 13.69 6.77 -8.19
CA ALA A 118 12.27 6.60 -7.94
C ALA A 118 11.83 7.49 -6.76
N TYR A 119 10.66 8.12 -6.91
CA TYR A 119 10.08 8.98 -5.89
C TYR A 119 8.59 8.71 -5.71
N ILE A 120 8.12 8.64 -4.46
CA ILE A 120 6.68 8.50 -4.15
C ILE A 120 6.20 9.75 -3.39
N PRO A 121 5.05 10.33 -3.77
CA PRO A 121 4.45 11.41 -3.00
C PRO A 121 4.24 11.06 -1.53
N ALA A 122 4.70 11.92 -0.62
CA ALA A 122 4.61 11.68 0.82
C ALA A 122 3.16 11.56 1.33
N LYS A 123 2.17 12.05 0.56
CA LYS A 123 0.73 11.95 0.89
C LYS A 123 0.24 10.51 1.03
N TYR A 124 0.85 9.55 0.33
CA TYR A 124 0.44 8.13 0.39
C TYR A 124 0.80 7.46 1.72
N PHE A 125 1.75 8.02 2.47
CA PHE A 125 2.16 7.49 3.77
C PHE A 125 1.32 8.04 4.93
N THR A 126 0.05 8.38 4.67
CA THR A 126 -0.89 8.91 5.67
C THR A 126 -1.99 7.89 5.95
N LYS A 127 -2.67 8.02 7.10
CA LYS A 127 -3.75 7.11 7.51
C LYS A 127 -4.89 7.01 6.48
N LYS A 128 -5.09 8.04 5.64
CA LYS A 128 -6.16 8.09 4.64
C LYS A 128 -5.98 7.07 3.50
N TYR A 129 -4.75 6.70 3.15
CA TYR A 129 -4.42 5.82 2.03
C TYR A 129 -3.97 4.44 2.55
N ASN A 130 -4.73 3.91 3.48
CA ASN A 130 -4.47 2.61 4.09
C ASN A 130 -5.79 1.85 4.11
N ASP A 131 -6.03 1.08 3.06
CA ASP A 131 -7.31 0.44 2.79
C ASP A 131 -7.39 -0.98 3.36
N MET A 132 -6.37 -1.44 4.09
CA MET A 132 -6.40 -2.75 4.74
C MET A 132 -7.45 -2.88 5.85
N SER A 133 -8.05 -1.77 6.31
CA SER A 133 -9.18 -1.84 7.26
C SER A 133 -10.39 -2.56 6.69
N TYR A 134 -10.45 -2.74 5.37
CA TYR A 134 -11.53 -3.46 4.70
C TYR A 134 -11.37 -4.98 4.77
N LEU A 135 -10.21 -5.51 5.16
CA LEU A 135 -10.03 -6.92 5.44
C LEU A 135 -10.37 -7.24 6.90
N THR A 136 -10.89 -8.43 7.18
CA THR A 136 -11.18 -8.89 8.54
C THR A 136 -11.02 -10.40 8.67
N VAL A 137 -10.44 -10.85 9.78
CA VAL A 137 -10.25 -12.26 10.08
C VAL A 137 -11.50 -12.83 10.75
N TYR A 138 -12.00 -13.94 10.21
CA TYR A 138 -13.15 -14.71 10.70
C TYR A 138 -12.76 -16.15 11.04
N ARG A 139 -13.62 -16.80 11.83
CA ARG A 139 -13.56 -18.22 12.15
C ARG A 139 -14.80 -18.92 11.61
N VAL A 140 -14.59 -20.08 10.99
CA VAL A 140 -15.65 -20.97 10.52
C VAL A 140 -16.18 -21.82 11.68
N ASN A 141 -17.49 -21.81 11.89
CA ASN A 141 -18.18 -22.44 13.02
C ASN A 141 -18.70 -23.85 12.70
N SER A 142 -18.86 -24.17 11.41
CA SER A 142 -19.33 -25.45 10.89
C SER A 142 -18.91 -25.64 9.43
N LYS A 143 -18.86 -26.88 8.95
CA LYS A 143 -18.48 -27.18 7.56
C LYS A 143 -19.37 -26.42 6.58
N ILE A 144 -18.77 -25.76 5.60
CA ILE A 144 -19.43 -24.94 4.57
C ILE A 144 -18.69 -25.08 3.24
N LYS A 145 -19.42 -25.05 2.12
CA LYS A 145 -18.86 -25.04 0.76
C LYS A 145 -18.91 -23.59 0.24
N ALA A 146 -17.77 -23.05 -0.15
CA ALA A 146 -17.66 -21.79 -0.89
C ALA A 146 -17.61 -22.07 -2.39
N LEU A 147 -18.15 -21.16 -3.19
CA LEU A 147 -18.06 -21.22 -4.64
C LEU A 147 -16.63 -20.86 -5.08
N SER A 148 -16.19 -21.38 -6.22
CA SER A 148 -14.93 -20.96 -6.85
C SER A 148 -15.03 -19.52 -7.36
N ASP A 149 -13.90 -18.81 -7.40
CA ASP A 149 -13.80 -17.42 -7.89
C ASP A 149 -14.25 -17.26 -9.36
N ASP A 150 -14.26 -18.35 -10.15
CA ASP A 150 -14.85 -18.40 -11.50
C ASP A 150 -16.27 -18.98 -11.39
N MET A 151 -17.26 -18.09 -11.29
CA MET A 151 -18.67 -18.42 -11.09
C MET A 151 -19.32 -19.20 -12.26
N ASP A 152 -18.61 -19.39 -13.37
CA ASP A 152 -19.23 -19.80 -14.63
C ASP A 152 -19.24 -21.31 -14.89
N ASN A 153 -18.50 -22.16 -14.15
CA ASN A 153 -18.68 -23.60 -14.26
C ASN A 153 -18.09 -24.38 -13.08
N THR A 154 -18.84 -25.42 -12.69
CA THR A 154 -18.49 -26.61 -11.90
C THR A 154 -18.85 -26.62 -10.41
N ASP A 155 -19.13 -27.84 -9.94
CA ASP A 155 -19.34 -28.21 -8.55
C ASP A 155 -18.03 -28.13 -7.71
N ASP A 156 -16.99 -27.46 -8.21
CA ASP A 156 -15.61 -27.46 -7.68
C ASP A 156 -15.38 -26.36 -6.64
N GLY A 157 -16.35 -26.16 -5.75
CA GLY A 157 -16.26 -25.23 -4.64
C GLY A 157 -15.29 -25.69 -3.54
N MET A 158 -14.66 -24.72 -2.87
CA MET A 158 -13.77 -24.97 -1.73
C MET A 158 -14.55 -25.33 -0.47
N TRP A 159 -14.08 -26.30 0.31
CA TRP A 159 -14.68 -26.61 1.60
C TRP A 159 -13.91 -25.95 2.74
N TYR A 160 -14.62 -25.26 3.62
CA TYR A 160 -14.08 -24.81 4.89
C TYR A 160 -14.58 -25.70 6.02
N GLY A 161 -13.64 -26.15 6.86
CA GLY A 161 -13.88 -26.92 8.05
C GLY A 161 -14.22 -26.07 9.27
N LYS A 162 -14.82 -26.71 10.28
CA LYS A 162 -15.03 -26.06 11.58
C LYS A 162 -13.69 -25.75 12.23
N GLY A 163 -13.48 -24.49 12.58
CA GLY A 163 -12.25 -24.00 13.21
C GLY A 163 -11.34 -23.22 12.25
N ASP A 164 -11.59 -23.31 10.94
CA ASP A 164 -10.80 -22.63 9.93
C ASP A 164 -10.81 -21.13 10.15
N ILE A 165 -9.69 -20.50 9.85
CA ILE A 165 -9.53 -19.06 9.89
C ILE A 165 -9.57 -18.58 8.47
N ILE A 166 -10.44 -17.64 8.15
CA ILE A 166 -10.51 -17.05 6.80
C ILE A 166 -10.33 -15.54 6.91
N LEU A 167 -9.76 -14.94 5.87
CA LEU A 167 -9.70 -13.51 5.68
C LEU A 167 -10.85 -13.11 4.77
N VAL A 168 -11.67 -12.18 5.22
CA VAL A 168 -12.84 -11.69 4.49
C VAL A 168 -12.55 -10.28 4.03
N ASN A 169 -12.83 -10.03 2.76
CA ASN A 169 -12.83 -8.70 2.22
C ASN A 169 -14.23 -8.08 2.35
N ASN A 170 -14.35 -7.05 3.19
CA ASN A 170 -15.63 -6.40 3.50
C ASN A 170 -16.10 -5.46 2.37
N PHE A 171 -15.32 -5.29 1.30
CA PHE A 171 -15.67 -4.53 0.11
C PHE A 171 -15.35 -5.42 -1.09
N SER A 172 -16.36 -5.95 -1.80
CA SER A 172 -16.10 -6.85 -2.93
C SER A 172 -15.09 -6.20 -3.89
N LEU A 173 -13.88 -6.77 -4.00
CA LEU A 173 -12.83 -6.28 -4.90
C LEU A 173 -13.22 -6.52 -6.36
N TRP A 174 -14.17 -7.44 -6.55
CA TRP A 174 -14.63 -7.96 -7.83
C TRP A 174 -15.98 -7.36 -8.23
N ASN A 175 -16.53 -6.46 -7.39
CA ASN A 175 -17.73 -5.67 -7.67
C ASN A 175 -19.01 -6.53 -7.77
N HIS A 176 -19.10 -7.61 -6.99
CA HIS A 176 -20.33 -8.39 -6.82
C HIS A 176 -20.89 -8.14 -5.42
N ASP A 177 -21.87 -7.25 -5.31
CA ASP A 177 -22.59 -6.97 -4.05
C ASP A 177 -23.39 -8.17 -3.51
N LYS A 178 -23.34 -9.31 -4.21
CA LYS A 178 -24.13 -10.51 -3.90
C LYS A 178 -23.42 -11.46 -2.94
N TYR A 179 -22.09 -11.45 -2.93
CA TYR A 179 -21.28 -12.44 -2.23
C TYR A 179 -20.27 -11.82 -1.26
N VAL A 180 -19.78 -12.65 -0.37
CA VAL A 180 -18.72 -12.35 0.59
C VAL A 180 -17.45 -13.03 0.08
N ASP A 181 -16.48 -12.24 -0.34
CA ASP A 181 -15.18 -12.72 -0.81
C ASP A 181 -14.36 -13.20 0.39
N THR A 182 -14.02 -14.48 0.38
CA THR A 182 -13.24 -15.13 1.45
C THR A 182 -11.92 -15.64 0.90
N ILE A 183 -10.88 -15.58 1.73
CA ILE A 183 -9.55 -16.07 1.41
C ILE A 183 -9.19 -17.02 2.54
N SER A 184 -8.74 -18.23 2.23
CA SER A 184 -8.31 -19.21 3.24
C SER A 184 -6.77 -19.25 3.35
N PRO A 185 -6.18 -19.44 4.54
CA PRO A 185 -4.75 -19.69 4.68
C PRO A 185 -4.44 -21.05 4.05
N MET A 186 -3.27 -21.17 3.43
CA MET A 186 -2.82 -22.42 2.81
C MET A 186 -2.92 -23.62 3.78
N GLN A 187 -3.36 -24.75 3.22
CA GLN A 187 -3.70 -26.02 3.86
C GLN A 187 -2.66 -26.56 4.87
N ASP A 188 -3.13 -27.02 6.03
CA ASP A 188 -2.42 -27.94 6.95
C ASP A 188 -2.65 -29.42 6.58
N GLY A 189 -3.13 -29.70 5.36
CA GLY A 189 -3.43 -31.04 4.86
C GLY A 189 -4.66 -31.72 5.49
N LYS A 190 -5.39 -31.07 6.41
CA LYS A 190 -6.58 -31.67 7.08
C LYS A 190 -7.92 -31.24 6.50
N HIS A 191 -7.96 -30.12 5.78
CA HIS A 191 -9.21 -29.45 5.42
C HIS A 191 -9.79 -29.87 4.05
N ASN A 192 -9.03 -30.59 3.22
CA ASN A 192 -9.49 -31.11 1.92
C ASN A 192 -9.45 -32.65 1.88
N ALA A 193 -10.33 -33.29 2.67
CA ALA A 193 -10.43 -34.76 2.75
C ALA A 193 -10.69 -35.46 1.38
N ASP A 194 -11.12 -34.71 0.36
CA ASP A 194 -11.50 -35.23 -0.96
C ASP A 194 -10.44 -34.98 -2.06
N GLY A 195 -9.22 -34.55 -1.69
CA GLY A 195 -8.04 -34.71 -2.55
C GLY A 195 -7.94 -33.80 -3.79
N TRP A 196 -8.31 -32.51 -3.69
CA TRP A 196 -7.98 -31.53 -4.74
C TRP A 196 -6.68 -30.75 -4.47
N PHE A 197 -6.08 -30.29 -5.58
CA PHE A 197 -4.68 -30.40 -6.06
C PHE A 197 -3.73 -29.19 -5.82
N THR A 198 -2.43 -29.49 -5.95
CA THR A 198 -1.19 -28.70 -6.17
C THR A 198 -0.87 -27.42 -5.39
N PRO A 199 0.18 -27.45 -4.53
CA PRO A 199 0.67 -26.31 -3.77
C PRO A 199 1.84 -25.61 -4.47
N GLN A 200 1.62 -24.40 -4.96
CA GLN A 200 2.68 -23.41 -5.07
C GLN A 200 2.12 -22.08 -4.54
N GLU A 201 2.29 -21.86 -3.23
CA GLU A 201 2.41 -20.52 -2.62
C GLU A 201 1.24 -19.54 -2.76
N ALA A 202 0.03 -19.99 -3.07
CA ALA A 202 -1.13 -19.11 -3.21
C ALA A 202 -2.19 -19.35 -2.13
N ASN A 203 -2.61 -18.26 -1.48
CA ASN A 203 -3.91 -18.21 -0.82
C ASN A 203 -5.02 -18.30 -1.88
N PHE A 204 -6.05 -19.11 -1.60
CA PHE A 204 -7.17 -19.28 -2.53
C PHE A 204 -8.39 -18.51 -2.05
N GLY A 205 -9.04 -17.85 -3.00
CA GLY A 205 -10.34 -17.22 -2.83
C GLY A 205 -11.48 -18.24 -2.86
N GLY A 206 -12.60 -17.85 -2.27
CA GLY A 206 -13.89 -18.48 -2.48
C GLY A 206 -15.00 -17.54 -2.08
N GLU A 207 -16.18 -17.73 -2.66
CA GLU A 207 -17.32 -16.85 -2.46
C GLU A 207 -18.42 -17.52 -1.62
N LEU A 208 -18.97 -16.78 -0.67
CA LEU A 208 -20.11 -17.21 0.14
C LEU A 208 -21.30 -16.29 -0.07
N THR A 209 -22.53 -16.84 -0.05
CA THR A 209 -23.70 -15.99 0.11
C THR A 209 -23.62 -15.28 1.48
N HIS A 210 -24.23 -14.10 1.56
CA HIS A 210 -24.33 -13.37 2.83
C HIS A 210 -25.01 -14.20 3.93
N GLU A 211 -25.99 -15.04 3.56
CA GLU A 211 -26.71 -15.90 4.50
C GLU A 211 -25.82 -17.03 5.02
N ASP A 212 -25.15 -17.75 4.14
CA ASP A 212 -24.26 -18.84 4.54
C ASP A 212 -23.11 -18.33 5.40
N PHE A 213 -22.50 -17.20 5.02
CA PHE A 213 -21.46 -16.56 5.82
C PHE A 213 -21.97 -16.20 7.22
N LYS A 214 -23.15 -15.59 7.33
CA LYS A 214 -23.74 -15.21 8.62
C LYS A 214 -24.07 -16.42 9.51
N ASN A 215 -24.52 -17.52 8.90
CA ASN A 215 -24.91 -18.72 9.62
C ASN A 215 -23.71 -19.57 10.05
N HIS A 216 -22.61 -19.52 9.30
CA HIS A 216 -21.50 -20.46 9.45
C HIS A 216 -20.17 -19.81 9.87
N CYS A 217 -20.06 -18.48 9.92
CA CYS A 217 -18.83 -17.78 10.30
C CYS A 217 -19.06 -16.78 11.45
N SER A 218 -18.01 -16.52 12.23
CA SER A 218 -18.00 -15.49 13.27
C SER A 218 -16.70 -14.71 13.27
N LYS A 219 -16.75 -13.43 13.62
CA LYS A 219 -15.55 -12.57 13.64
C LYS A 219 -14.53 -13.15 14.63
N ALA A 220 -13.30 -13.36 14.17
CA ALA A 220 -12.27 -13.93 15.01
C ALA A 220 -11.77 -12.94 16.06
N SER A 221 -11.10 -13.45 17.10
CA SER A 221 -10.52 -12.59 18.15
C SER A 221 -9.49 -11.61 17.57
N ALA A 222 -9.18 -10.54 18.32
CA ALA A 222 -8.26 -9.50 17.88
C ALA A 222 -6.87 -10.03 17.46
N ASN A 223 -6.42 -11.16 18.00
CA ASN A 223 -5.09 -11.73 17.80
C ASN A 223 -5.10 -13.08 17.07
N THR A 224 -6.24 -13.52 16.55
CA THR A 224 -6.30 -14.73 15.73
C THR A 224 -5.56 -14.50 14.43
N LYS A 225 -4.56 -15.35 14.14
CA LYS A 225 -3.68 -15.22 12.99
C LYS A 225 -4.32 -15.84 11.76
N PHE A 226 -4.38 -15.07 10.69
CA PHE A 226 -4.50 -15.57 9.34
C PHE A 226 -3.11 -15.58 8.72
N LEU A 227 -2.64 -16.74 8.23
CA LEU A 227 -1.31 -16.90 7.67
C LEU A 227 -1.34 -16.74 6.14
N LEU A 228 -0.46 -15.90 5.61
CA LEU A 228 -0.06 -15.88 4.21
C LEU A 228 1.16 -16.79 4.03
N ASN A 229 1.25 -17.46 2.88
CA ASN A 229 2.44 -18.13 2.33
C ASN A 229 3.44 -18.68 3.36
N HIS A 230 3.25 -19.93 3.77
CA HIS A 230 4.15 -20.67 4.68
C HIS A 230 4.38 -20.02 6.07
N GLY A 231 3.55 -19.06 6.47
CA GLY A 231 3.49 -18.54 7.84
C GLY A 231 4.55 -17.49 8.19
N GLU A 232 5.35 -17.04 7.21
CA GLU A 232 6.24 -15.90 7.40
C GLU A 232 5.44 -14.61 7.58
N ASP A 233 4.31 -14.52 6.87
CA ASP A 233 3.47 -13.35 6.78
C ASP A 233 2.09 -13.64 7.34
N TRP A 234 1.54 -12.71 8.12
CA TRP A 234 0.24 -12.93 8.73
C TRP A 234 -0.49 -11.65 9.14
N TYR A 235 -1.82 -11.78 9.16
CA TYR A 235 -2.75 -10.77 9.62
C TYR A 235 -3.42 -11.17 10.92
N THR A 236 -3.84 -10.16 11.66
CA THR A 236 -4.79 -10.27 12.77
C THR A 236 -5.79 -9.13 12.67
N ASN A 237 -6.95 -9.27 13.30
CA ASN A 237 -7.89 -8.16 13.40
C ASN A 237 -7.26 -6.91 14.05
N SER A 238 -6.31 -7.07 14.99
CA SER A 238 -5.54 -5.97 15.57
C SER A 238 -4.53 -5.32 14.60
N SER A 239 -3.87 -6.11 13.75
CA SER A 239 -2.96 -5.56 12.73
C SER A 239 -3.74 -4.82 11.66
N LEU A 240 -4.84 -5.39 11.17
CA LEU A 240 -5.73 -4.80 10.17
C LEU A 240 -6.38 -3.51 10.66
N ALA A 241 -6.85 -3.46 11.91
CA ALA A 241 -7.36 -2.22 12.52
C ALA A 241 -6.29 -1.10 12.60
N ARG A 242 -5.02 -1.49 12.66
CA ARG A 242 -3.86 -0.59 12.59
C ARG A 242 -3.35 -0.42 11.16
N GLY A 243 -4.02 -0.99 10.15
CA GLY A 243 -3.64 -0.93 8.75
C GLY A 243 -2.27 -1.54 8.47
N GLY A 244 -1.95 -2.67 9.10
CA GLY A 244 -0.66 -3.31 8.97
C GLY A 244 -0.71 -4.84 9.00
N MET A 245 0.41 -5.43 8.63
CA MET A 245 0.65 -6.87 8.59
C MET A 245 1.88 -7.21 9.44
N TYR A 246 2.05 -8.48 9.76
CA TYR A 246 3.33 -8.98 10.24
C TYR A 246 4.04 -9.69 9.10
N HIS A 247 5.32 -9.38 8.93
CA HIS A 247 6.23 -10.06 8.02
C HIS A 247 7.46 -10.48 8.79
N LYS A 248 7.79 -11.78 8.75
CA LYS A 248 8.92 -12.37 9.50
C LYS A 248 8.92 -11.98 10.99
N GLY A 249 7.73 -11.94 11.58
CA GLY A 249 7.52 -11.61 13.00
C GLY A 249 7.54 -10.11 13.34
N HIS A 250 7.79 -9.22 12.38
CA HIS A 250 7.82 -7.77 12.59
C HIS A 250 6.57 -7.09 12.03
N PHE A 251 6.01 -6.13 12.77
CA PHE A 251 4.85 -5.36 12.31
C PHE A 251 5.27 -4.27 11.32
N TYR A 252 4.55 -4.20 10.20
CA TYR A 252 4.71 -3.16 9.20
C TYR A 252 3.36 -2.53 8.85
N LYS A 253 3.39 -1.22 8.66
CA LYS A 253 2.25 -0.49 8.08
C LYS A 253 2.18 -0.79 6.58
N VAL A 254 1.00 -1.07 6.07
CA VAL A 254 0.78 -1.24 4.61
C VAL A 254 0.11 0.02 4.09
N TYR A 255 0.48 0.48 2.91
CA TYR A 255 -0.10 1.65 2.25
C TYR A 255 -0.59 1.22 0.87
N SER A 256 -1.87 1.40 0.61
CA SER A 256 -2.53 0.97 -0.62
C SER A 256 -3.21 2.18 -1.28
N ARG A 257 -3.50 2.07 -2.58
CA ARG A 257 -4.24 3.08 -3.34
C ARG A 257 -5.34 2.45 -4.17
#